data_AF-A0A517YGX4-F1
#
_entry.id   AF-A0A517YGX4-F1
#
_cell.length_a   1.000
_cell.length_b   1.000
_cell.length_c   1.000
_cell.angle_alpha   90.00
_cell.angle_beta   90.00
_cell.angle_gamma   90.00
#
_symmetry.space_group_name_H-M   'P 1'
#
loop_
_entity.id
_entity.type
_entity.pdbx_description
1 polymer ?
#
loop_
_entity_poly.entity_id
_entity_poly.type
_entity_poly.pdbx_seq_one_letter_code
_entity_poly.pdbx_strand_id
1 'polypeptide(L)'
;MPKYIEVTHQGERKCLAHWAKHAGVKYQTLLARLRKGWSFQQAISTPPQPMGVASRTHGRSGTKEHVAWLAMKRRCSDHRRHNAHRYIGRGITVCSEWQHDFEAFLSHVGPAPTARHSLGRIDNNRGYEPGNVRWETATQQARNRG
;
A
#
# COMPACT_ATOMS: atom_id res chain seq x y z
N MET A 1 -27.15 19.00 -10.52
CA MET A 1 -27.05 18.00 -9.42
C MET A 1 -28.39 17.31 -9.30
N PRO A 2 -28.51 15.97 -9.42
CA PRO A 2 -29.81 15.31 -9.33
C PRO A 2 -30.36 15.54 -7.91
N LYS A 3 -31.49 16.25 -7.84
CA LYS A 3 -32.13 16.66 -6.59
C LYS A 3 -32.79 15.49 -5.84
N TYR A 4 -32.83 14.29 -6.44
CA TYR A 4 -33.54 13.14 -5.90
C TYR A 4 -32.88 11.83 -6.36
N ILE A 5 -32.48 10.98 -5.42
CA ILE A 5 -32.08 9.58 -5.65
C ILE A 5 -33.06 8.75 -4.83
N GLU A 6 -33.71 7.79 -5.47
CA GLU A 6 -34.65 6.88 -4.80
C GLU A 6 -34.01 5.51 -4.62
N VAL A 7 -34.23 4.92 -3.45
CA VAL A 7 -33.73 3.59 -3.12
C VAL A 7 -34.86 2.78 -2.52
N THR A 8 -35.04 1.57 -3.05
CA THR A 8 -35.96 0.58 -2.48
C THR A 8 -35.22 -0.27 -1.47
N HIS A 9 -35.70 -0.31 -0.23
CA HIS A 9 -35.17 -1.15 0.84
C HIS A 9 -36.31 -1.62 1.74
N GLN A 10 -36.30 -2.89 2.14
CA GLN A 10 -37.35 -3.51 2.96
C GLN A 10 -38.78 -3.35 2.40
N GLY A 11 -38.92 -3.44 1.07
CA GLY A 11 -40.22 -3.30 0.40
C GLY A 11 -40.72 -1.86 0.26
N GLU A 12 -40.03 -0.89 0.86
CA GLU A 12 -40.37 0.52 0.74
C GLU A 12 -39.44 1.24 -0.24
N ARG A 13 -40.01 2.05 -1.13
CA ARG A 13 -39.27 2.95 -2.01
C ARG A 13 -39.33 4.36 -1.46
N LYS A 14 -38.19 4.91 -1.05
CA LYS A 14 -38.09 6.27 -0.53
C LYS A 14 -36.87 6.99 -1.09
N CYS A 15 -36.82 8.30 -0.93
CA CYS A 15 -35.67 9.08 -1.33
C CYS A 15 -34.49 8.90 -0.36
N LEU A 16 -33.28 9.06 -0.88
CA LEU A 16 -32.04 8.89 -0.14
C LEU A 16 -31.93 9.86 1.05
N ALA A 17 -32.52 11.05 0.94
CA ALA A 17 -32.59 12.02 2.05
C ALA A 17 -33.50 11.52 3.19
N HIS A 18 -34.62 10.87 2.87
CA HIS A 18 -35.48 10.25 3.86
C HIS A 18 -34.75 9.10 4.57
N TRP A 19 -34.11 8.22 3.79
CA TRP A 19 -33.33 7.11 4.32
C TRP A 19 -32.17 7.57 5.21
N ALA A 20 -31.46 8.64 4.82
CA ALA A 20 -30.42 9.26 5.63
C ALA A 20 -30.96 9.74 6.99
N LYS A 21 -32.13 10.40 7.01
CA LYS A 21 -32.79 10.86 8.24
C LYS A 21 -33.21 9.68 9.13
N HIS A 22 -33.79 8.63 8.54
CA HIS A 22 -34.23 7.45 9.28
C HIS A 22 -33.05 6.64 9.86
N ALA A 23 -31.95 6.52 9.11
CA ALA A 23 -30.75 5.81 9.56
C ALA A 23 -29.85 6.63 10.50
N GLY A 24 -30.14 7.91 10.75
CA GLY A 24 -29.28 8.80 11.54
C GLY A 24 -27.92 9.10 10.87
N VAL A 25 -27.81 8.92 9.55
CA VAL A 25 -26.56 9.13 8.80
C VAL A 25 -26.70 10.37 7.92
N LYS A 26 -25.64 11.19 7.80
CA LYS A 26 -25.66 12.35 6.89
C LYS A 26 -25.91 11.92 5.45
N TYR A 27 -26.77 12.65 4.72
CA TYR A 27 -27.07 12.41 3.31
C TYR A 27 -25.80 12.25 2.46
N GLN A 28 -24.81 13.14 2.66
CA GLN A 28 -23.55 13.10 1.92
C GLN A 28 -22.74 11.81 2.20
N THR A 29 -22.78 11.29 3.43
CA THR A 29 -22.12 10.02 3.79
C THR A 29 -22.76 8.85 3.05
N LEU A 30 -24.09 8.79 3.05
CA LEU A 30 -24.83 7.75 2.37
C LEU A 30 -24.62 7.81 0.84
N LEU A 31 -24.66 9.01 0.26
CA LEU A 31 -24.39 9.25 -1.16
C LEU A 31 -22.96 8.85 -1.57
N ALA A 32 -21.95 9.21 -0.77
CA ALA A 32 -20.56 8.86 -1.05
C ALA A 32 -20.33 7.34 -1.02
N ARG A 33 -21.00 6.61 -0.10
CA ARG A 33 -20.94 5.15 -0.02
C ARG A 33 -21.57 4.49 -1.25
N LEU A 34 -22.75 4.94 -1.67
CA LEU A 34 -23.40 4.43 -2.88
C LEU A 34 -22.58 4.70 -4.14
N ARG A 35 -21.96 5.88 -4.26
CA ARG A 35 -21.04 6.20 -5.37
C ARG A 35 -19.79 5.32 -5.42
N LYS A 36 -19.36 4.81 -4.27
CA LYS A 36 -18.26 3.84 -4.15
C LYS A 36 -18.71 2.39 -4.37
N GLY A 37 -19.94 2.17 -4.83
CA GLY A 37 -20.48 0.84 -5.12
C GLY A 37 -20.91 0.05 -3.88
N TRP A 38 -21.10 0.71 -2.73
CA TRP A 38 -21.62 0.02 -1.54
C TRP A 38 -23.08 -0.37 -1.75
N SER A 39 -23.48 -1.52 -1.22
CA SER A 39 -24.91 -1.84 -1.10
C SER A 39 -25.59 -0.88 -0.14
N PHE A 40 -26.89 -0.65 -0.33
CA PHE A 40 -27.65 0.24 0.55
C PHE A 40 -27.61 -0.22 2.02
N GLN A 41 -27.70 -1.53 2.26
CA GLN A 41 -27.60 -2.10 3.61
C GLN A 41 -26.26 -1.79 4.28
N GLN A 42 -25.14 -2.01 3.59
CA GLN A 42 -23.81 -1.61 4.10
C GLN A 42 -23.72 -0.11 4.36
N ALA A 43 -24.37 0.67 3.50
CA ALA A 43 -24.31 2.12 3.55
C ALA A 43 -25.05 2.72 4.75
N ILE A 44 -26.13 2.09 5.23
CA ILE A 44 -26.87 2.51 6.43
C ILE A 44 -26.34 1.85 7.71
N SER A 45 -25.81 0.62 7.63
CA SER A 45 -25.40 -0.15 8.82
C SER A 45 -23.99 0.18 9.31
N THR A 46 -23.12 0.65 8.42
CA THR A 46 -21.73 0.93 8.80
C THR A 46 -21.64 2.30 9.50
N PRO A 47 -21.19 2.39 10.76
CA PRO A 47 -20.97 3.69 11.39
C PRO A 47 -19.89 4.47 10.59
N PRO A 48 -20.06 5.78 10.37
CA PRO A 48 -18.98 6.58 9.80
C PRO A 48 -17.76 6.45 10.71
N GLN A 49 -16.61 6.09 10.14
CA GLN A 49 -15.35 6.04 10.88
C GLN A 49 -15.14 7.41 11.55
N PRO A 50 -14.74 7.47 12.83
CA PRO A 50 -14.45 8.74 13.47
C PRO A 50 -13.43 9.50 12.63
N MET A 51 -13.70 10.78 12.42
CA MET A 51 -12.82 11.66 11.68
C MET A 51 -11.50 11.75 12.46
N GLY A 52 -10.45 11.07 11.98
CA GLY A 52 -9.18 10.96 12.69
C GLY A 52 -8.63 9.54 12.86
N VAL A 53 -9.37 8.49 12.49
CA VAL A 53 -8.76 7.16 12.31
C VAL A 53 -7.98 7.19 11.00
N ALA A 54 -6.76 7.73 11.05
CA ALA A 54 -5.82 7.65 9.96
C ALA A 54 -5.74 6.19 9.47
N SER A 55 -5.67 5.99 8.15
CA SER A 55 -5.24 4.71 7.60
C SER A 55 -4.01 4.29 8.38
N ARG A 56 -4.01 3.10 9.00
CA ARG A 56 -2.86 2.59 9.75
C ARG A 56 -1.71 2.45 8.76
N THR A 57 -0.96 3.53 8.55
CA THR A 57 0.38 3.45 7.98
C THR A 57 1.20 2.68 9.01
N HIS A 58 2.14 1.86 8.56
CA HIS A 58 3.03 1.04 9.39
C HIS A 58 3.95 1.87 10.33
N GLY A 59 3.57 3.12 10.67
CA GLY A 59 4.27 4.04 11.58
C GLY A 59 5.64 4.53 11.10
N ARG A 60 6.15 4.00 9.98
CA ARG A 60 7.53 4.17 9.51
C ARG A 60 7.63 4.75 8.11
N SER A 61 6.58 5.46 7.68
CA SER A 61 6.62 6.22 6.43
C SER A 61 7.77 7.23 6.48
N GLY A 62 8.57 7.29 5.41
CA GLY A 62 9.71 8.20 5.30
C GLY A 62 10.98 7.76 6.03
N THR A 63 10.99 6.63 6.75
CA THR A 63 12.25 6.12 7.34
C THR A 63 13.16 5.52 6.27
N LYS A 64 14.42 5.29 6.64
CA LYS A 64 15.44 4.72 5.76
C LYS A 64 15.02 3.35 5.21
N GLU A 65 14.43 2.51 6.05
CA GLU A 65 13.95 1.18 5.71
C GLU A 65 12.80 1.26 4.71
N HIS A 66 11.85 2.17 4.95
CA HIS A 66 10.72 2.38 4.04
C HIS A 66 11.18 2.89 2.67
N VAL A 67 12.13 3.82 2.63
CA VAL A 67 12.73 4.30 1.38
C VAL A 67 13.46 3.16 0.64
N ALA A 68 14.19 2.32 1.37
CA ALA A 68 14.89 1.18 0.78
C ALA A 68 13.91 0.14 0.19
N TRP A 69 12.83 -0.17 0.90
CA TRP A 69 11.75 -1.06 0.45
C TRP A 69 11.06 -0.55 -0.82
N LEU A 70 10.73 0.75 -0.86
CA LEU A 70 10.16 1.38 -2.06
C LEU A 70 11.15 1.33 -3.24
N ALA A 71 12.42 1.63 -2.99
CA ALA A 71 13.46 1.58 -4.01
C ALA A 71 13.66 0.17 -4.57
N MET A 72 13.65 -0.85 -3.69
CA MET A 72 13.69 -2.27 -4.05
C MET A 72 12.54 -2.63 -4.99
N LYS A 73 11.29 -2.36 -4.59
CA LYS A 73 10.11 -2.62 -5.43
C LYS A 73 10.20 -1.94 -6.78
N ARG A 74 10.60 -0.65 -6.79
CA ARG A 74 10.74 0.13 -8.02
C ARG A 74 11.78 -0.43 -8.98
N ARG A 75 12.90 -0.99 -8.49
CA ARG A 75 13.92 -1.62 -9.34
C ARG A 75 13.38 -2.83 -10.10
N CYS A 76 12.41 -3.53 -9.52
CA CYS A 76 11.81 -4.75 -10.10
C CYS A 76 10.53 -4.50 -10.90
N SER A 77 9.98 -3.29 -10.91
CA SER A 77 8.70 -2.98 -11.60
C SER A 77 8.76 -1.83 -12.61
N ASP A 78 9.76 -0.94 -12.53
CA ASP A 78 9.86 0.23 -13.40
C ASP A 78 10.69 -0.07 -14.66
N HIS A 79 10.03 -0.61 -15.70
CA HIS A 79 10.64 -0.93 -17.00
C HIS A 79 11.18 0.30 -17.76
N ARG A 80 10.79 1.52 -17.37
CA ARG A 80 11.17 2.76 -18.07
C ARG A 80 12.54 3.28 -17.67
N ARG A 81 13.16 2.72 -16.63
CA ARG A 81 14.49 3.13 -16.18
C ARG A 81 15.57 2.61 -17.12
N HIS A 82 16.56 3.44 -17.42
CA HIS A 82 17.72 3.06 -18.24
C HIS A 82 18.46 1.80 -17.71
N ASN A 83 18.41 1.55 -16.40
CA ASN A 83 19.03 0.40 -15.75
C ASN A 83 18.07 -0.78 -15.50
N ALA A 84 16.86 -0.77 -16.07
CA ALA A 84 15.89 -1.85 -15.92
C ALA A 84 16.46 -3.22 -16.35
N HIS A 85 17.32 -3.25 -17.37
CA HIS A 85 18.00 -4.48 -17.82
C HIS A 85 18.81 -5.19 -16.71
N ARG A 86 19.34 -4.46 -15.71
CA ARG A 86 20.11 -5.04 -14.59
C ARG A 86 19.26 -5.79 -13.57
N TYR A 87 17.94 -5.58 -13.61
CA TYR A 87 16.98 -6.12 -12.66
C TYR A 87 15.95 -6.94 -13.41
N ILE A 88 15.05 -6.26 -14.10
CA ILE A 88 13.94 -6.84 -14.86
C ILE A 88 14.48 -7.72 -16.00
N GLY A 89 15.46 -7.22 -16.76
CA GLY A 89 16.06 -8.00 -17.86
C GLY A 89 16.77 -9.29 -17.41
N ARG A 90 17.09 -9.40 -16.12
CA ARG A 90 17.69 -10.58 -15.48
C ARG A 90 16.68 -11.41 -14.70
N GLY A 91 15.39 -11.10 -14.77
CA GLY A 91 14.35 -11.79 -14.00
C GLY A 91 14.42 -11.57 -12.49
N ILE A 92 15.08 -10.50 -12.03
CA ILE A 92 15.16 -10.19 -10.59
C ILE A 92 13.81 -9.66 -10.10
N THR A 93 13.20 -10.39 -9.18
CA THR A 93 11.93 -10.06 -8.55
C THR A 93 12.09 -9.78 -7.05
N VAL A 94 10.98 -9.40 -6.41
CA VAL A 94 10.84 -9.32 -4.95
C VAL A 94 9.93 -10.46 -4.51
N CYS A 95 10.23 -11.14 -3.41
CA CYS A 95 9.35 -12.16 -2.87
C CYS A 95 7.94 -11.60 -2.61
N SER A 96 6.91 -12.44 -2.80
CA SER A 96 5.50 -12.02 -2.77
C SER A 96 5.10 -11.34 -1.46
N GLU A 97 5.62 -11.83 -0.33
CA GLU A 97 5.37 -11.27 0.99
C GLU A 97 5.82 -9.80 1.07
N TRP A 98 7.07 -9.52 0.67
CA TRP A 98 7.61 -8.16 0.71
C TRP A 98 7.03 -7.25 -0.36
N GLN A 99 6.37 -7.76 -1.41
CA GLN A 99 5.71 -6.90 -2.39
C GLN A 99 4.55 -6.13 -1.76
N HIS A 100 3.88 -6.67 -0.75
CA HIS A 100 2.67 -6.10 -0.19
C HIS A 100 2.78 -5.76 1.29
N ASP A 101 3.81 -6.26 1.98
CA ASP A 101 3.98 -6.07 3.42
C ASP A 101 5.36 -5.49 3.76
N PHE A 102 5.37 -4.26 4.25
CA PHE A 102 6.59 -3.60 4.73
C PHE A 102 7.05 -4.13 6.09
N GLU A 103 6.12 -4.55 6.96
CA GLU A 103 6.46 -5.09 8.29
C GLU A 103 7.15 -6.44 8.15
N ALA A 104 6.69 -7.28 7.22
CA ALA A 104 7.37 -8.53 6.88
C ALA A 104 8.79 -8.30 6.34
N PHE A 105 8.97 -7.29 5.47
CA PHE A 105 10.30 -6.87 5.02
C PHE A 105 11.19 -6.46 6.20
N LEU A 106 10.68 -5.60 7.06
CA LEU A 106 11.43 -5.06 8.18
C LEU A 106 11.74 -6.12 9.24
N SER A 107 10.85 -7.09 9.45
CA SER A 107 11.04 -8.22 10.36
C SER A 107 12.21 -9.10 9.91
N HIS A 108 12.28 -9.43 8.62
CA HIS A 108 13.35 -10.25 8.08
C HIS A 108 14.68 -9.51 7.92
N VAL A 109 14.66 -8.23 7.53
CA VAL A 109 15.89 -7.47 7.21
C VAL A 109 16.44 -6.69 8.40
N GLY A 110 15.56 -6.30 9.32
CA GLY A 110 15.91 -5.44 10.46
C GLY A 110 16.14 -3.97 10.09
N PRO A 111 16.31 -3.10 11.11
CA PRO A 111 16.60 -1.69 10.91
C PRO A 111 17.97 -1.48 10.26
N ALA A 112 18.11 -0.40 9.50
CA ALA A 112 19.40 -0.06 8.92
C ALA A 112 20.39 0.32 10.04
N PRO A 113 21.61 -0.25 10.08
CA PRO A 113 22.58 0.07 11.14
C PRO A 113 22.96 1.55 11.16
N THR A 114 23.04 2.19 9.99
CA THR A 114 23.30 3.63 9.86
C THR A 114 22.59 4.23 8.65
N ALA A 115 22.41 5.55 8.64
CA ALA A 115 21.82 6.28 7.51
C ALA A 115 22.58 6.14 6.19
N ARG A 116 23.86 5.73 6.22
CA ARG A 116 24.71 5.52 5.03
C ARG A 116 24.52 4.15 4.38
N HIS A 117 23.89 3.21 5.08
CA HIS A 117 23.62 1.91 4.49
C HIS A 117 22.53 2.00 3.42
N SER A 118 22.54 1.06 2.50
CA SER A 118 21.51 0.88 1.49
C SER A 118 21.27 -0.62 1.30
N LEU A 119 20.09 -0.98 0.82
CA LEU A 119 19.76 -2.38 0.63
C LEU A 119 20.48 -2.93 -0.60
N GLY A 120 21.39 -3.88 -0.36
CA GLY A 120 22.09 -4.67 -1.37
C GLY A 120 21.61 -6.11 -1.40
N ARG A 121 22.02 -6.85 -2.44
CA ARG A 121 21.81 -8.30 -2.57
C ARG A 121 23.13 -9.01 -2.32
N ILE A 122 23.07 -10.16 -1.64
CA ILE A 122 24.24 -10.98 -1.34
C ILE A 122 24.68 -11.71 -2.61
N ASP A 123 23.74 -12.42 -3.26
CA ASP A 123 23.91 -12.96 -4.60
C ASP A 123 23.19 -12.07 -5.63
N ASN A 124 23.98 -11.53 -6.55
CA ASN A 124 23.50 -10.63 -7.60
C ASN A 124 22.62 -11.30 -8.66
N ASN A 125 22.63 -12.63 -8.77
CA ASN A 125 21.79 -13.42 -9.68
C ASN A 125 20.41 -13.75 -9.10
N ARG A 126 20.24 -13.59 -7.78
CA ARG A 126 18.99 -13.89 -7.07
C ARG A 126 18.16 -12.63 -6.79
N GLY A 127 16.88 -12.84 -6.48
CA GLY A 127 15.91 -11.79 -6.20
C GLY A 127 16.09 -11.11 -4.84
N TYR A 128 15.15 -10.23 -4.50
CA TYR A 128 15.02 -9.71 -3.14
C TYR A 128 14.13 -10.64 -2.32
N GLU A 129 14.78 -11.42 -1.46
CA GLU A 129 14.13 -12.45 -0.65
C GLU A 129 14.89 -12.61 0.68
N PRO A 130 14.25 -13.21 1.71
CA PRO A 130 14.92 -13.54 2.96
C PRO A 130 16.20 -14.34 2.71
N GLY A 131 17.29 -13.93 3.35
CA GLY A 131 18.60 -14.57 3.19
C GLY A 131 19.41 -14.15 1.95
N ASN A 132 18.85 -13.37 1.01
CA ASN A 132 19.61 -12.83 -0.13
C ASN A 132 19.81 -11.30 -0.10
N VAL A 133 19.45 -10.64 1.01
CA VAL A 133 19.58 -9.18 1.14
C VAL A 133 20.34 -8.81 2.40
N ARG A 134 21.07 -7.70 2.35
CA ARG A 134 21.72 -7.13 3.53
C ARG A 134 21.88 -5.62 3.40
N TRP A 135 22.08 -4.96 4.54
CA TRP A 135 22.48 -3.56 4.58
C TRP A 135 23.95 -3.43 4.16
N GLU A 136 24.20 -2.64 3.12
CA GLU A 136 25.54 -2.41 2.59
C GLU A 136 25.85 -0.92 2.51
N THR A 137 27.07 -0.56 2.86
CA THR A 137 27.66 0.75 2.57
C THR A 137 28.07 0.85 1.10
N ALA A 138 28.25 2.08 0.60
CA ALA A 138 28.74 2.31 -0.77
C ALA A 138 30.08 1.59 -1.04
N THR A 139 30.98 1.54 -0.05
CA THR A 139 32.27 0.85 -0.14
C THR A 139 32.10 -0.67 -0.28
N GLN A 140 31.17 -1.27 0.45
CA GLN A 140 30.85 -2.69 0.34
C GLN A 140 30.19 -3.03 -1.01
N GLN A 141 29.27 -2.18 -1.48
CA GLN A 141 28.67 -2.33 -2.82
C GLN A 141 29.68 -2.22 -3.94
N ALA A 142 30.67 -1.32 -3.82
CA ALA A 142 31.72 -1.16 -4.82
C ALA A 142 32.61 -2.41 -4.94
N ARG A 143 32.90 -3.07 -3.80
CA ARG A 143 33.67 -4.34 -3.78
C ARG A 143 32.89 -5.53 -4.34
N ASN A 144 31.56 -5.46 -4.37
CA ASN A 144 30.68 -6.48 -4.94
C ASN A 144 30.38 -6.28 -6.44
N ARG A 145 30.99 -5.28 -7.09
CA ARG A 145 30.96 -5.12 -8.55
C ARG A 145 32.10 -5.94 -9.16
N GLY A 146 31.93 -7.26 -9.18
CA GLY A 146 32.60 -8.14 -10.13
C GLY A 146 31.89 -8.08 -11.47
#